data_AF-V5GW06-F1
#
_entry.id   AF-V5GW06-F1
#
_cell.length_a   1.000
_cell.length_b   1.000
_cell.length_c   1.000
_cell.angle_alpha   90.00
_cell.angle_beta   90.00
_cell.angle_gamma   90.00
#
_symmetry.space_group_name_H-M   'P 1'
#
loop_
_entity.id
_entity.type
_entity.pdbx_description
1 polymer ?
#
loop_
_entity_poly.entity_id
_entity_poly.type
_entity_poly.pdbx_seq_one_letter_code
_entity_poly.pdbx_strand_id
1 'polypeptide(L)'
;MPHKRAKHSDRVAKRFSLGQDLAPGANDGFFSEMPKGAMRILQGAKVQEAHRAKLEARKKAEQDALTRAKGKAKASEASTSESNDKAGSELTIRPGEKLRDFNARVEQAMAGDVRASFRSATRSQINARKRERRKLRAAGIDPDADPEDLEQQETTRKAKADKAAALQASEPSKNDLKRQRQTIQQTGEIKDFAKASQVKKINDVAQAPPTLTRAPRGESVQAKTRKARLMAKITGNDEEEAERKVKQAEKARQKGRVPEKLAAANASATNSKKRKAASGNEAPAEPSMARQRVLDEERQKAIKAYRQIKEKKIQESEVKRAKRA
;
A
#
# COMPACT_ATOMS: atom_id res chain seq x y z
N MET A 1 -27.10 2.44 -0.35
CA MET A 1 -28.41 2.31 -1.04
C MET A 1 -28.18 1.59 -2.35
N PRO A 2 -29.02 0.62 -2.74
CA PRO A 2 -28.90 0.01 -4.06
C PRO A 2 -29.27 1.07 -5.09
N HIS A 3 -28.28 1.61 -5.78
CA HIS A 3 -28.53 2.57 -6.84
C HIS A 3 -29.37 1.88 -7.92
N LYS A 4 -30.55 2.46 -8.24
CA LYS A 4 -31.38 1.99 -9.35
C LYS A 4 -30.51 2.03 -10.61
N ARG A 5 -30.39 0.89 -11.29
CA ARG A 5 -29.67 0.81 -12.57
C ARG A 5 -30.36 1.74 -13.57
N ALA A 6 -29.59 2.40 -14.43
CA ALA A 6 -30.13 3.20 -15.52
C ALA A 6 -31.08 2.35 -16.40
N LYS A 7 -32.02 3.01 -17.09
CA LYS A 7 -32.97 2.34 -17.97
C LYS A 7 -32.23 1.50 -19.02
N HIS A 8 -32.85 0.41 -19.46
CA HIS A 8 -32.23 -0.52 -20.42
C HIS A 8 -31.82 0.19 -21.72
N SER A 9 -32.66 1.11 -22.23
CA SER A 9 -32.37 1.98 -23.38
C SER A 9 -31.04 2.70 -23.24
N ASP A 10 -30.83 3.36 -22.10
CA ASP A 10 -29.65 4.20 -21.86
C ASP A 10 -28.38 3.35 -21.75
N ARG A 11 -28.52 2.12 -21.25
CA ARG A 11 -27.41 1.16 -21.20
C ARG A 11 -27.06 0.63 -22.59
N VAL A 12 -28.06 0.35 -23.42
CA VAL A 12 -27.83 -0.09 -24.81
C VAL A 12 -27.23 1.04 -25.64
N ALA A 13 -27.76 2.26 -25.53
CA ALA A 13 -27.22 3.44 -26.21
C ALA A 13 -25.77 3.72 -25.76
N LYS A 14 -25.49 3.64 -24.45
CA LYS A 14 -24.12 3.79 -23.94
C LYS A 14 -23.18 2.69 -24.45
N ARG A 15 -23.65 1.44 -24.51
CA ARG A 15 -22.86 0.32 -25.05
C ARG A 15 -22.60 0.51 -26.54
N PHE A 16 -23.54 1.06 -27.29
CA PHE A 16 -23.37 1.36 -28.71
C PHE A 16 -22.37 2.52 -28.91
N SER A 17 -22.48 3.59 -28.11
CA SER A 17 -21.57 4.74 -28.18
C SER A 17 -20.15 4.42 -27.71
N LEU A 18 -20.00 3.50 -26.76
CA LEU A 18 -18.69 3.07 -26.23
C LEU A 18 -17.98 2.07 -27.16
N GLY A 19 -18.61 1.70 -28.28
CA GLY A 19 -18.16 0.62 -29.15
C GLY A 19 -18.51 -0.74 -28.55
N GLN A 20 -18.65 -1.75 -29.42
CA GLN A 20 -18.75 -3.13 -28.95
C GLN A 20 -17.62 -3.40 -27.97
N ASP A 21 -17.97 -4.14 -26.91
CA ASP A 21 -17.16 -4.69 -25.82
C ASP A 21 -16.08 -5.66 -26.38
N LEU A 22 -15.35 -5.24 -27.42
CA LEU A 22 -14.14 -5.88 -27.88
C LEU A 22 -13.16 -5.72 -26.73
N ALA A 23 -12.71 -6.84 -26.17
CA ALA A 23 -11.58 -6.83 -25.25
C ALA A 23 -10.51 -5.92 -25.86
N PRO A 24 -9.91 -4.98 -25.10
CA PRO A 24 -8.93 -4.05 -25.63
C PRO A 24 -7.92 -4.86 -26.43
N GLY A 25 -7.99 -4.74 -27.76
CA GLY A 25 -7.26 -5.61 -28.65
C GLY A 25 -5.79 -5.39 -28.36
N ALA A 26 -5.03 -6.47 -28.17
CA ALA A 26 -3.57 -6.39 -28.08
C ALA A 26 -2.91 -5.93 -29.42
N ASN A 27 -3.71 -5.43 -30.35
CA ASN A 27 -3.41 -5.24 -31.76
C ASN A 27 -3.53 -3.77 -32.19
N ASP A 28 -3.09 -2.83 -31.34
CA ASP A 28 -2.51 -1.60 -31.89
C ASP A 28 -1.10 -1.99 -32.35
N GLY A 29 -1.03 -2.65 -33.51
CA GLY A 29 0.10 -3.46 -34.02
C GLY A 29 1.44 -2.75 -34.21
N PHE A 30 1.55 -1.48 -33.82
CA PHE A 30 2.80 -0.73 -33.80
C PHE A 30 3.33 -0.47 -32.37
N PHE A 31 2.46 -0.49 -31.36
CA PHE A 31 2.81 -0.15 -29.98
C PHE A 31 2.87 -1.35 -29.05
N SER A 32 2.31 -2.50 -29.45
CA SER A 32 2.32 -3.73 -28.64
C SER A 32 3.69 -4.43 -28.62
N GLU A 33 4.48 -4.30 -29.69
CA GLU A 33 5.83 -4.87 -29.81
C GLU A 33 6.91 -3.97 -29.20
N MET A 34 6.56 -2.71 -28.91
CA MET A 34 7.48 -1.74 -28.38
C MET A 34 7.71 -1.95 -26.88
N PRO A 35 8.97 -2.01 -26.40
CA PRO A 35 9.25 -2.14 -24.98
C PRO A 35 8.59 -0.99 -24.20
N LYS A 36 7.96 -1.31 -23.07
CA LYS A 36 7.27 -0.34 -22.20
C LYS A 36 8.14 0.88 -21.84
N GLY A 37 9.46 0.69 -21.77
CA GLY A 37 10.44 1.77 -21.58
C GLY A 37 10.47 2.75 -22.75
N ALA A 38 10.52 2.26 -23.98
CA ALA A 38 10.48 3.08 -25.20
C ALA A 38 9.13 3.77 -25.39
N MET A 39 8.02 3.09 -25.07
CA MET A 39 6.69 3.71 -25.06
C MET A 39 6.63 4.90 -24.09
N ARG A 40 7.20 4.76 -22.89
CA ARG A 40 7.23 5.84 -21.89
C ARG A 40 8.07 7.04 -22.36
N ILE A 41 9.10 6.81 -23.15
CA ILE A 41 9.94 7.87 -23.73
C ILE A 41 9.19 8.57 -24.87
N LEU A 42 8.65 7.81 -25.82
CA LEU A 42 7.90 8.35 -26.98
C LEU A 42 6.60 9.04 -26.59
N GLN A 43 5.88 8.51 -25.60
CA GLN A 43 4.67 9.13 -25.05
C GLN A 43 4.97 10.14 -23.93
N GLY A 44 6.25 10.38 -23.60
CA GLY A 44 6.66 11.21 -22.48
C GLY A 44 6.07 12.63 -22.53
N ALA A 45 6.06 13.24 -23.72
CA ALA A 45 5.45 14.55 -23.94
C ALA A 45 3.93 14.55 -23.65
N LYS A 46 3.19 13.58 -24.21
CA LYS A 46 1.74 13.42 -23.98
C LYS A 46 1.42 13.16 -22.49
N VAL A 47 2.25 12.39 -21.80
CA VAL A 47 2.10 12.12 -20.36
C VAL A 47 2.34 13.38 -19.54
N GLN A 48 3.35 14.19 -19.89
CA GLN A 48 3.62 15.46 -19.23
C GLN A 48 2.51 16.49 -19.48
N GLU A 49 2.00 16.59 -20.71
CA GLU A 49 0.86 17.45 -21.05
C GLU A 49 -0.41 17.03 -20.33
N ALA A 50 -0.75 15.73 -20.31
CA ALA A 50 -1.89 15.22 -19.57
C ALA A 50 -1.76 15.50 -18.06
N HIS A 51 -0.54 15.43 -17.51
CA HIS A 51 -0.29 15.76 -16.12
C HIS A 51 -0.46 17.27 -15.84
N ARG A 52 0.05 18.13 -16.72
CA ARG A 52 -0.14 19.60 -16.64
C ARG A 52 -1.62 19.97 -16.77
N ALA A 53 -2.32 19.43 -17.76
CA ALA A 53 -3.76 19.61 -17.94
C ALA A 53 -4.56 19.13 -16.74
N LYS A 54 -4.18 18.01 -16.11
CA LYS A 54 -4.82 17.52 -14.89
C LYS A 54 -4.57 18.42 -13.68
N LEU A 55 -3.37 18.99 -13.56
CA LEU A 55 -3.05 19.97 -12.52
C LEU A 55 -3.83 21.27 -12.73
N GLU A 56 -3.94 21.73 -13.97
CA GLU A 56 -4.72 22.93 -14.32
C GLU A 56 -6.21 22.71 -14.11
N ALA A 57 -6.77 21.57 -14.53
CA ALA A 57 -8.16 21.21 -14.27
C ALA A 57 -8.44 21.11 -12.77
N ARG A 58 -7.49 20.59 -11.99
CA ARG A 58 -7.61 20.55 -10.53
C ARG A 58 -7.55 21.96 -9.91
N LYS A 59 -6.64 22.82 -10.37
CA LYS A 59 -6.55 24.23 -9.94
C LYS A 59 -7.81 25.01 -10.31
N LYS A 60 -8.32 24.85 -11.53
CA LYS A 60 -9.58 25.45 -11.98
C LYS A 60 -10.77 24.94 -11.17
N ALA A 61 -10.87 23.63 -10.94
CA ALA A 61 -11.92 23.06 -10.10
C ALA A 61 -11.84 23.52 -8.63
N GLU A 62 -10.65 23.75 -8.10
CA GLU A 62 -10.43 24.28 -6.75
C GLU A 62 -10.78 25.77 -6.68
N GLN A 63 -10.42 26.57 -7.69
CA GLN A 63 -10.84 27.96 -7.83
C GLN A 63 -12.36 28.08 -8.02
N ASP A 64 -12.96 27.25 -8.88
CA ASP A 64 -14.42 27.17 -9.05
C ASP A 64 -15.12 26.69 -7.79
N ALA A 65 -14.50 25.81 -7.00
CA ALA A 65 -15.04 25.42 -5.71
C ALA A 65 -14.94 26.55 -4.67
N LEU A 66 -13.90 27.39 -4.72
CA LEU A 66 -13.73 28.56 -3.87
C LEU A 66 -14.66 29.72 -4.26
N THR A 67 -14.86 29.97 -5.55
CA THR A 67 -15.81 30.98 -6.05
C THR A 67 -17.25 30.50 -5.89
N ARG A 68 -17.53 29.21 -6.10
CA ARG A 68 -18.82 28.61 -5.73
C ARG A 68 -19.01 28.58 -4.22
N ALA A 69 -18.01 28.38 -3.38
CA ALA A 69 -18.19 28.48 -1.93
C ALA A 69 -18.56 29.91 -1.48
N LYS A 70 -18.00 30.95 -2.12
CA LYS A 70 -18.41 32.35 -1.89
C LYS A 70 -19.79 32.70 -2.47
N GLY A 71 -20.18 32.14 -3.61
CA GLY A 71 -21.52 32.33 -4.19
C GLY A 71 -22.62 31.44 -3.58
N LYS A 72 -22.24 30.29 -3.03
CA LYS A 72 -23.15 29.27 -2.49
C LYS A 72 -23.35 29.40 -0.98
N ALA A 73 -22.55 30.23 -0.30
CA ALA A 73 -22.93 30.80 1.00
C ALA A 73 -24.17 31.72 0.94
N LYS A 74 -24.64 32.10 -0.27
CA LYS A 74 -25.90 32.83 -0.47
C LYS A 74 -26.95 32.08 -1.31
N ALA A 75 -26.66 30.84 -1.76
CA ALA A 75 -27.53 30.08 -2.66
C ALA A 75 -27.69 28.58 -2.33
N SER A 76 -27.03 28.03 -1.30
CA SER A 76 -27.33 26.68 -0.78
C SER A 76 -27.99 26.64 0.58
N GLU A 77 -28.59 27.75 1.00
CA GLU A 77 -29.58 27.73 2.07
C GLU A 77 -31.00 27.43 1.54
N ALA A 78 -31.17 27.26 0.22
CA ALA A 78 -32.49 27.23 -0.42
C ALA A 78 -32.80 25.99 -1.30
N SER A 79 -32.00 24.92 -1.33
CA SER A 79 -32.34 23.78 -2.23
C SER A 79 -31.93 22.37 -1.81
N THR A 80 -31.51 22.13 -0.56
CA THR A 80 -31.34 20.73 -0.11
C THR A 80 -31.63 20.51 1.38
N SER A 81 -32.32 21.44 2.07
CA SER A 81 -32.74 21.26 3.47
C SER A 81 -34.26 21.36 3.71
N GLU A 82 -35.05 21.67 2.68
CA GLU A 82 -36.51 21.85 2.82
C GLU A 82 -37.30 20.58 3.16
N SER A 83 -36.71 19.38 3.12
CA SER A 83 -37.40 18.15 3.46
C SER A 83 -37.05 17.56 4.83
N ASN A 84 -36.17 18.17 5.62
CA ASN A 84 -35.82 17.66 6.95
C ASN A 84 -35.81 18.72 8.07
N ASP A 85 -35.67 20.01 7.75
CA ASP A 85 -35.65 21.06 8.78
C ASP A 85 -37.03 21.34 9.41
N LYS A 86 -38.13 20.94 8.75
CA LYS A 86 -39.49 21.01 9.33
C LYS A 86 -39.78 19.94 10.40
N ALA A 87 -38.93 18.92 10.56
CA ALA A 87 -39.10 17.90 11.61
C ALA A 87 -38.33 18.23 12.89
N GLY A 88 -37.33 19.14 12.82
CA GLY A 88 -36.53 19.57 13.97
C GLY A 88 -37.09 20.79 14.69
N SER A 89 -37.93 21.61 14.05
CA SER A 89 -38.35 22.91 14.58
C SER A 89 -39.43 22.86 15.67
N GLU A 90 -39.95 21.68 16.03
CA GLU A 90 -40.84 21.58 17.20
C GLU A 90 -40.86 20.14 17.77
N LEU A 91 -39.75 19.71 18.37
CA LEU A 91 -39.75 18.53 19.24
C LEU A 91 -40.39 18.92 20.58
N THR A 92 -41.71 19.13 20.56
CA THR A 92 -42.55 19.22 21.75
C THR A 92 -43.24 17.88 22.00
N ILE A 93 -43.62 17.66 23.27
CA ILE A 93 -44.41 16.50 23.67
C ILE A 93 -45.81 16.68 23.05
N ARG A 94 -46.24 15.72 22.23
CA ARG A 94 -47.59 15.76 21.66
C ARG A 94 -48.62 15.45 22.76
N PRO A 95 -49.83 16.04 22.72
CA PRO A 95 -50.87 15.71 23.70
C PRO A 95 -51.16 14.21 23.67
N GLY A 96 -51.06 13.56 24.83
CA GLY A 96 -51.26 12.11 24.99
C GLY A 96 -50.03 11.22 24.73
N GLU A 97 -48.89 11.79 24.33
CA GLU A 97 -47.64 11.05 24.15
C GLU A 97 -46.93 10.84 25.48
N LYS A 98 -46.41 9.62 25.71
CA LYS A 98 -45.59 9.33 26.89
C LYS A 98 -44.18 9.89 26.69
N LEU A 99 -43.51 10.26 27.79
CA LEU A 99 -42.13 10.78 27.77
C LEU A 99 -41.14 9.86 27.03
N ARG A 100 -41.37 8.54 27.11
CA ARG A 100 -40.54 7.54 26.42
C ARG A 100 -40.62 7.66 24.90
N ASP A 101 -41.81 7.89 24.35
CA ASP A 101 -42.03 7.98 22.90
C ASP A 101 -41.47 9.31 22.36
N PHE A 102 -41.63 10.38 23.14
CA PHE A 102 -41.00 11.67 22.89
C PHE A 102 -39.46 11.53 22.79
N ASN A 103 -38.83 10.89 23.79
CA ASN A 103 -37.39 10.67 23.77
C ASN A 103 -36.93 9.84 22.56
N ALA A 104 -37.68 8.78 22.20
CA ALA A 104 -37.36 7.97 21.02
C ALA A 104 -37.42 8.79 19.72
N ARG A 105 -38.39 9.71 19.61
CA ARG A 105 -38.55 10.61 18.46
C ARG A 105 -37.46 11.68 18.40
N VAL A 106 -37.08 12.25 19.55
CA VAL A 106 -35.94 13.16 19.69
C VAL A 106 -34.64 12.45 19.26
N GLU A 107 -34.38 11.25 19.79
CA GLU A 107 -33.21 10.46 19.42
C GLU A 107 -33.19 10.14 17.93
N GLN A 108 -34.32 9.76 17.33
CA GLN A 108 -34.41 9.44 15.91
C GLN A 108 -34.19 10.67 15.03
N ALA A 109 -34.73 11.83 15.42
CA ALA A 109 -34.52 13.10 14.72
C ALA A 109 -33.05 13.52 14.77
N MET A 110 -32.42 13.45 15.95
CA MET A 110 -31.02 13.83 16.14
C MET A 110 -30.01 12.75 15.69
N ALA A 111 -30.44 11.50 15.47
CA ALA A 111 -29.55 10.39 15.12
C ALA A 111 -28.77 10.64 13.83
N GLY A 112 -29.36 11.37 12.86
CA GLY A 112 -28.68 11.76 11.63
C GLY A 112 -27.46 12.64 11.90
N ASP A 113 -27.66 13.71 12.66
CA ASP A 113 -26.64 14.72 12.96
C ASP A 113 -25.58 14.19 13.92
N VAL A 114 -26.00 13.41 14.91
CA VAL A 114 -25.08 12.71 15.82
C VAL A 114 -24.20 11.75 15.00
N ARG A 115 -24.78 10.94 14.10
CA ARG A 115 -23.97 10.05 13.24
C ARG A 115 -23.09 10.82 12.26
N ALA A 116 -23.55 11.97 11.75
CA ALA A 116 -22.77 12.81 10.84
C ALA A 116 -21.56 13.44 11.55
N SER A 117 -21.76 13.96 12.76
CA SER A 117 -20.69 14.54 13.59
C SER A 117 -19.67 13.49 14.04
N PHE A 118 -20.12 12.31 14.47
CA PHE A 118 -19.19 11.20 14.75
C PHE A 118 -18.39 10.79 13.51
N ARG A 119 -19.04 10.62 12.35
CA ARG A 119 -18.32 10.26 11.11
C ARG A 119 -17.33 11.33 10.68
N SER A 120 -17.65 12.61 10.79
CA SER A 120 -16.75 13.70 10.40
C SER A 120 -15.55 13.78 11.36
N ALA A 121 -15.78 13.67 12.67
CA ALA A 121 -14.73 13.63 13.69
C ALA A 121 -13.80 12.43 13.50
N THR A 122 -14.35 11.22 13.33
CA THR A 122 -13.56 10.00 13.09
C THR A 122 -12.79 10.11 11.77
N ARG A 123 -13.40 10.62 10.70
CA ARG A 123 -12.71 10.77 9.40
C ARG A 123 -11.59 11.81 9.45
N SER A 124 -11.77 12.89 10.21
CA SER A 124 -10.72 13.88 10.48
C SER A 124 -9.52 13.23 11.20
N GLN A 125 -9.76 12.50 12.28
CA GLN A 125 -8.71 11.79 13.02
C GLN A 125 -7.99 10.74 12.18
N ILE A 126 -8.73 9.95 11.38
CA ILE A 126 -8.13 8.97 10.46
C ILE A 126 -7.26 9.67 9.42
N ASN A 127 -7.72 10.79 8.86
CA ASN A 127 -6.95 11.56 7.88
C ASN A 127 -5.70 12.19 8.50
N ALA A 128 -5.79 12.68 9.74
CA ALA A 128 -4.65 13.20 10.50
C ALA A 128 -3.59 12.09 10.71
N ARG A 129 -3.99 10.93 11.24
CA ARG A 129 -3.10 9.76 11.40
C ARG A 129 -2.49 9.31 10.08
N LYS A 130 -3.27 9.31 8.99
CA LYS A 130 -2.76 8.95 7.65
C LYS A 130 -1.72 9.96 7.14
N ARG A 131 -1.89 11.25 7.44
CA ARG A 131 -0.89 12.29 7.12
C ARG A 131 0.37 12.10 7.95
N GLU A 132 0.26 11.82 9.25
CA GLU A 132 1.39 11.52 10.14
C GLU A 132 2.16 10.28 9.66
N ARG A 133 1.45 9.18 9.37
CA ARG A 133 2.04 7.94 8.84
C ARG A 133 2.77 8.17 7.50
N ARG A 134 2.27 9.06 6.65
CA ARG A 134 2.97 9.46 5.42
C ARG A 134 4.21 10.30 5.70
N LYS A 135 4.17 11.22 6.67
CA LYS A 135 5.34 12.01 7.10
C LYS A 135 6.43 11.10 7.67
N LEU A 136 6.06 10.16 8.54
CA LEU A 136 6.99 9.17 9.10
C LEU A 136 7.61 8.31 8.00
N ARG A 137 6.81 7.80 7.07
CA ARG A 137 7.33 7.04 5.92
C ARG A 137 8.21 7.86 4.99
N ALA A 138 7.93 9.15 4.81
CA ALA A 138 8.80 10.04 4.04
C ALA A 138 10.14 10.27 4.75
N ALA A 139 10.16 10.27 6.08
CA ALA A 139 11.38 10.22 6.90
C ALA A 139 12.01 8.81 6.97
N GLY A 140 11.45 7.83 6.25
CA GLY A 140 11.88 6.44 6.27
C GLY A 140 11.52 5.69 7.55
N ILE A 141 10.71 6.24 8.45
CA ILE A 141 10.27 5.54 9.67
C ILE A 141 8.95 4.84 9.33
N ASP A 142 8.90 3.51 9.37
CA ASP A 142 7.63 2.79 9.24
C ASP A 142 6.98 2.71 10.62
N PRO A 143 5.87 3.42 10.88
CA PRO A 143 5.28 3.50 12.23
C PRO A 143 4.61 2.21 12.71
N ASP A 144 4.60 1.16 11.88
CA ASP A 144 4.05 -0.15 12.20
C ASP A 144 5.17 -1.19 12.38
N ALA A 145 6.45 -0.79 12.29
CA ALA A 145 7.58 -1.69 12.53
C ALA A 145 7.80 -1.87 14.04
N ASP A 146 8.03 -3.10 14.47
CA ASP A 146 8.40 -3.40 15.85
C ASP A 146 9.71 -2.67 16.22
N PRO A 147 9.85 -2.21 17.48
CA PRO A 147 10.99 -1.40 17.89
C PRO A 147 12.36 -2.09 17.69
N GLU A 148 12.41 -3.43 17.72
CA GLU A 148 13.64 -4.19 17.44
C GLU A 148 14.03 -4.17 15.95
N ASP A 149 13.06 -4.09 15.03
CA ASP A 149 13.33 -4.02 13.59
C ASP A 149 13.82 -2.62 13.17
N LEU A 150 13.54 -1.58 13.97
CA LEU A 150 14.01 -0.21 13.71
C LEU A 150 15.53 -0.09 13.87
N GLU A 151 16.13 -0.70 14.90
CA GLU A 151 17.58 -0.67 15.12
C GLU A 151 18.35 -1.37 13.97
N GLN A 152 17.82 -2.49 13.47
CA GLN A 152 18.38 -3.19 12.30
C GLN A 152 18.23 -2.35 11.01
N GLN A 153 17.15 -1.59 10.87
CA GLN A 153 16.98 -0.68 9.74
C GLN A 153 17.92 0.53 9.82
N GLU A 154 18.17 1.06 11.01
CA GLU A 154 19.11 2.18 11.19
C GLU A 154 20.55 1.76 10.92
N THR A 155 20.98 0.60 11.42
CA THR A 155 22.33 0.06 11.15
C THR A 155 22.54 -0.21 9.66
N THR A 156 21.55 -0.80 8.97
CA THR A 156 21.65 -1.01 7.51
C THR A 156 21.62 0.28 6.71
N ARG A 157 20.96 1.35 7.20
CA ARG A 157 21.01 2.67 6.58
C ARG A 157 22.34 3.36 6.77
N LYS A 158 22.92 3.33 7.98
CA LYS A 158 24.25 3.86 8.25
C LYS A 158 25.30 3.16 7.37
N ALA A 159 25.30 1.83 7.34
CA ALA A 159 26.21 1.07 6.47
C ALA A 159 26.06 1.40 4.98
N LYS A 160 24.83 1.68 4.50
CA LYS A 160 24.59 2.13 3.12
C LYS A 160 25.07 3.55 2.87
N ALA A 161 24.84 4.47 3.82
CA ALA A 161 25.33 5.83 3.77
C ALA A 161 26.88 5.86 3.77
N ASP A 162 27.52 5.09 4.64
CA ASP A 162 28.98 4.99 4.72
C ASP A 162 29.55 4.38 3.43
N LYS A 163 28.90 3.35 2.88
CA LYS A 163 29.29 2.79 1.58
C LYS A 163 29.11 3.77 0.42
N ALA A 164 28.05 4.58 0.44
CA ALA A 164 27.83 5.62 -0.57
C ALA A 164 28.86 6.75 -0.44
N ALA A 165 29.19 7.17 0.79
CA ALA A 165 30.24 8.15 1.06
C ALA A 165 31.62 7.62 0.64
N ALA A 166 31.93 6.35 0.90
CA ALA A 166 33.15 5.71 0.45
C ALA A 166 33.24 5.63 -1.08
N LEU A 167 32.14 5.32 -1.76
CA LEU A 167 32.10 5.34 -3.23
C LEU A 167 32.32 6.76 -3.78
N GLN A 168 31.68 7.78 -3.20
CA GLN A 168 31.91 9.17 -3.60
C GLN A 168 33.33 9.64 -3.33
N ALA A 169 33.94 9.21 -2.23
CA ALA A 169 35.35 9.49 -1.94
C ALA A 169 36.30 8.77 -2.91
N SER A 170 35.88 7.63 -3.49
CA SER A 170 36.65 6.88 -4.49
C SER A 170 36.47 7.38 -5.92
N GLU A 171 35.47 8.22 -6.19
CA GLU A 171 35.26 8.79 -7.52
C GLU A 171 36.37 9.81 -7.83
N PRO A 172 37.10 9.67 -8.95
CA PRO A 172 38.16 10.59 -9.31
C PRO A 172 37.58 12.00 -9.45
N SER A 173 38.27 12.97 -8.86
CA SER A 173 37.79 14.35 -8.86
C SER A 173 37.65 14.86 -10.29
N LYS A 174 36.76 15.84 -10.52
CA LYS A 174 36.59 16.46 -11.84
C LYS A 174 37.92 17.03 -12.39
N ASN A 175 38.83 17.42 -11.50
CA ASN A 175 40.16 17.89 -11.85
C ASN A 175 41.08 16.75 -12.30
N ASP A 176 40.99 15.57 -11.67
CA ASP A 176 41.74 14.38 -12.09
C ASP A 176 41.24 13.85 -13.44
N LEU A 177 39.93 13.86 -13.66
CA LEU A 177 39.34 13.55 -14.96
C LEU A 177 39.81 14.54 -16.04
N LYS A 178 39.95 15.83 -15.69
CA LYS A 178 40.47 16.84 -16.61
C LYS A 178 41.95 16.63 -16.91
N ARG A 179 42.77 16.29 -15.90
CA ARG A 179 44.18 15.91 -16.06
C ARG A 179 44.32 14.67 -16.93
N GLN A 180 43.55 13.62 -16.68
CA GLN A 180 43.51 12.42 -17.53
C GLN A 180 43.13 12.74 -18.98
N ARG A 181 42.17 13.65 -19.18
CA ARG A 181 41.77 14.07 -20.54
C ARG A 181 42.89 14.85 -21.24
N GLN A 182 43.60 15.70 -20.51
CA GLN A 182 44.74 16.45 -21.04
C GLN A 182 45.94 15.53 -21.32
N THR A 183 46.23 14.56 -20.46
CA THR A 183 47.30 13.58 -20.72
C THR A 183 46.99 12.76 -21.97
N ILE A 184 45.75 12.28 -22.14
CA ILE A 184 45.32 11.56 -23.36
C ILE A 184 45.44 12.43 -24.62
N GLN A 185 45.16 13.73 -24.52
CA GLN A 185 45.31 14.65 -25.65
C GLN A 185 46.79 14.95 -25.97
N GLN A 186 47.65 15.02 -24.95
CA GLN A 186 49.07 15.34 -25.12
C GLN A 186 49.92 14.15 -25.56
N THR A 187 49.62 12.94 -25.10
CA THR A 187 50.39 11.75 -25.48
C THR A 187 50.10 11.29 -26.90
N GLY A 188 49.03 11.79 -27.55
CA GLY A 188 48.69 11.41 -28.92
C GLY A 188 48.40 9.92 -29.10
N GLU A 189 48.42 9.14 -28.01
CA GLU A 189 47.85 7.81 -27.92
C GLU A 189 46.33 7.97 -27.99
N ILE A 190 45.86 8.23 -29.20
CA ILE A 190 44.60 7.68 -29.65
C ILE A 190 44.77 6.21 -29.35
N LYS A 191 44.22 5.77 -28.21
CA LYS A 191 43.83 4.38 -28.03
C LYS A 191 42.79 4.18 -29.11
N ASP A 192 43.29 3.94 -30.33
CA ASP A 192 42.55 3.29 -31.38
C ASP A 192 41.95 2.12 -30.66
N PHE A 193 40.65 2.18 -30.40
CA PHE A 193 39.91 1.02 -29.97
C PHE A 193 40.23 0.02 -31.05
N ALA A 194 41.19 -0.87 -30.79
CA ALA A 194 41.64 -1.85 -31.76
C ALA A 194 40.37 -2.45 -32.29
N LYS A 195 40.06 -2.18 -33.56
CA LYS A 195 38.83 -2.64 -34.23
C LYS A 195 38.70 -4.07 -33.77
N ALA A 196 37.65 -4.39 -33.00
CA ALA A 196 37.56 -5.68 -32.32
C ALA A 196 37.74 -6.77 -33.39
N SER A 197 38.94 -7.33 -33.47
CA SER A 197 39.34 -8.19 -34.60
C SER A 197 38.62 -9.54 -34.54
N GLN A 198 37.92 -9.77 -33.43
CA GLN A 198 36.94 -10.83 -33.26
C GLN A 198 35.52 -10.26 -33.30
N VAL A 199 35.06 -9.86 -34.49
CA VAL A 199 33.63 -9.99 -34.80
C VAL A 199 33.37 -11.49 -34.94
N LYS A 200 33.11 -12.17 -33.82
CA LYS A 200 32.70 -13.58 -33.83
C LYS A 200 31.42 -13.67 -34.65
N LYS A 201 31.46 -14.42 -35.76
CA LYS A 201 30.28 -14.65 -36.61
C LYS A 201 29.20 -15.26 -35.72
N ILE A 202 27.94 -14.90 -35.93
CA ILE A 202 26.79 -15.39 -35.13
C ILE A 202 26.74 -16.94 -35.13
N ASN A 203 27.27 -17.57 -36.17
CA ASN A 203 27.38 -19.03 -36.31
C ASN A 203 28.51 -19.67 -35.48
N ASP A 204 29.46 -18.87 -34.99
CA ASP A 204 30.59 -19.30 -34.13
C ASP A 204 30.21 -19.29 -32.63
N VAL A 205 29.00 -18.83 -32.32
CA VAL A 205 28.40 -18.81 -30.96
C VAL A 205 27.48 -20.02 -30.74
N ALA A 206 27.33 -20.90 -31.73
CA ALA A 206 26.68 -22.20 -31.58
C ALA A 206 27.79 -23.27 -31.68
N GLN A 207 28.14 -23.97 -30.61
CA GLN A 207 27.55 -25.29 -30.35
C GLN A 207 27.76 -25.78 -28.92
N ALA A 208 28.21 -24.96 -27.97
CA ALA A 208 28.16 -25.38 -26.58
C ALA A 208 26.69 -25.40 -26.14
N PRO A 209 26.11 -26.55 -25.75
CA PRO A 209 24.74 -26.58 -25.25
C PRO A 209 24.64 -25.57 -24.10
N PRO A 210 23.63 -24.67 -24.12
CA PRO A 210 23.53 -23.62 -23.12
C PRO A 210 23.48 -24.26 -21.73
N THR A 211 24.44 -23.91 -20.88
CA THR A 211 24.42 -24.33 -19.49
C THR A 211 23.27 -23.60 -18.81
N LEU A 212 22.16 -24.31 -18.57
CA LEU A 212 21.00 -23.79 -17.84
C LEU A 212 21.37 -23.59 -16.36
N THR A 213 22.12 -22.52 -16.07
CA THR A 213 22.48 -22.11 -14.70
C THR A 213 21.27 -21.65 -13.89
N ARG A 214 20.12 -21.44 -14.54
CA ARG A 214 18.84 -21.20 -13.88
C ARG A 214 17.85 -22.31 -14.20
N ALA A 215 17.35 -22.93 -13.13
CA ALA A 215 16.31 -23.93 -13.21
C ALA A 215 15.02 -23.36 -13.83
N PRO A 216 14.26 -24.19 -14.58
CA PRO A 216 13.02 -23.78 -15.24
C PRO A 216 12.01 -23.19 -14.24
N ARG A 217 11.36 -22.12 -14.68
CA ARG A 217 10.36 -21.38 -13.89
C ARG A 217 9.18 -22.31 -13.60
N GLY A 218 8.95 -22.64 -12.33
CA GLY A 218 7.87 -23.55 -11.90
C GLY A 218 8.33 -24.73 -11.04
N GLU A 219 9.65 -24.91 -10.85
CA GLU A 219 10.18 -25.99 -10.02
C GLU A 219 9.67 -25.89 -8.57
N SER A 220 8.96 -26.93 -8.12
CA SER A 220 8.39 -27.02 -6.77
C SER A 220 9.49 -26.99 -5.70
N VAL A 221 9.14 -26.63 -4.47
CA VAL A 221 10.09 -26.61 -3.34
C VAL A 221 10.76 -27.98 -3.17
N GLN A 222 10.01 -29.06 -3.38
CA GLN A 222 10.49 -30.44 -3.29
C GLN A 222 11.50 -30.78 -4.39
N ALA A 223 11.32 -30.29 -5.62
CA ALA A 223 12.29 -30.51 -6.68
C ALA A 223 13.59 -29.74 -6.42
N LYS A 224 13.50 -28.50 -5.87
CA LYS A 224 14.68 -27.72 -5.46
C LYS A 224 15.47 -28.39 -4.32
N THR A 225 14.79 -28.98 -3.33
CA THR A 225 15.49 -29.71 -2.25
C THR A 225 16.13 -30.99 -2.76
N ARG A 226 15.46 -31.76 -3.64
CA ARG A 226 16.06 -32.95 -4.27
C ARG A 226 17.29 -32.59 -5.10
N LYS A 227 17.22 -31.51 -5.88
CA LYS A 227 18.35 -31.02 -6.67
C LYS A 227 19.50 -30.55 -5.79
N ALA A 228 19.22 -29.83 -4.71
CA ALA A 228 20.26 -29.39 -3.77
C ALA A 228 20.93 -30.57 -3.06
N ARG A 229 20.17 -31.60 -2.65
CA ARG A 229 20.73 -32.85 -2.11
C ARG A 229 21.64 -33.55 -3.12
N LEU A 230 21.17 -33.72 -4.36
CA LEU A 230 21.98 -34.36 -5.41
C LEU A 230 23.26 -33.59 -5.71
N MET A 231 23.20 -32.25 -5.77
CA MET A 231 24.39 -31.43 -5.95
C MET A 231 25.33 -31.53 -4.75
N ALA A 232 24.80 -31.52 -3.52
CA ALA A 232 25.60 -31.70 -2.30
C ALA A 232 26.35 -33.04 -2.31
N LYS A 233 25.66 -34.13 -2.67
CA LYS A 233 26.21 -35.48 -2.81
C LYS A 233 27.32 -35.57 -3.87
N ILE A 234 27.19 -34.85 -4.98
CA ILE A 234 28.22 -34.80 -6.04
C ILE A 234 29.43 -33.97 -5.58
N THR A 235 29.19 -32.89 -4.83
CA THR A 235 30.26 -31.98 -4.37
C THR A 235 30.92 -32.42 -3.06
N GLY A 236 30.44 -33.48 -2.40
CA GLY A 236 30.92 -33.92 -1.08
C GLY A 236 30.54 -32.98 0.07
N ASN A 237 29.49 -32.17 -0.11
CA ASN A 237 28.96 -31.28 0.94
C ASN A 237 27.82 -31.96 1.71
N ASP A 238 27.57 -31.51 2.93
CA ASP A 238 26.50 -32.06 3.78
C ASP A 238 25.11 -31.86 3.17
N GLU A 239 24.41 -32.97 2.93
CA GLU A 239 23.08 -32.99 2.28
C GLU A 239 22.03 -32.21 3.08
N GLU A 240 22.09 -32.31 4.42
CA GLU A 240 21.14 -31.62 5.31
C GLU A 240 21.31 -30.10 5.30
N GLU A 241 22.54 -29.62 5.18
CA GLU A 241 22.82 -28.18 5.21
C GLU A 241 22.33 -27.52 3.91
N ALA A 242 22.50 -28.20 2.78
CA ALA A 242 22.00 -27.76 1.48
C ALA A 242 20.47 -27.64 1.46
N GLU A 243 19.76 -28.59 2.09
CA GLU A 243 18.31 -28.50 2.25
C GLU A 243 17.85 -27.33 3.12
N ARG A 244 18.51 -27.12 4.26
CA ARG A 244 18.17 -26.03 5.19
C ARG A 244 18.32 -24.69 4.48
N LYS A 245 19.39 -24.51 3.68
CA LYS A 245 19.61 -23.32 2.85
C LYS A 245 18.48 -23.11 1.83
N VAL A 246 18.02 -24.14 1.13
CA VAL A 246 16.89 -24.04 0.17
C VAL A 246 15.59 -23.67 0.89
N LYS A 247 15.28 -24.31 2.02
CA LYS A 247 14.06 -24.03 2.81
C LYS A 247 14.07 -22.61 3.39
N GLN A 248 15.21 -22.14 3.88
CA GLN A 248 15.38 -20.77 4.39
C GLN A 248 15.23 -19.73 3.27
N ALA A 249 15.82 -19.97 2.09
CA ALA A 249 15.69 -19.09 0.95
C ALA A 249 14.23 -19.00 0.43
N GLU A 250 13.49 -20.10 0.49
CA GLU A 250 12.07 -20.14 0.12
C GLU A 250 11.19 -19.41 1.15
N LYS A 251 11.45 -19.62 2.45
CA LYS A 251 10.79 -18.88 3.54
C LYS A 251 11.07 -17.37 3.47
N ALA A 252 12.29 -16.96 3.13
CA ALA A 252 12.65 -15.55 2.94
C ALA A 252 11.92 -14.92 1.75
N ARG A 253 11.74 -15.67 0.64
CA ARG A 253 10.94 -15.21 -0.51
C ARG A 253 9.45 -15.07 -0.19
N GLN A 254 8.91 -15.96 0.65
CA GLN A 254 7.51 -15.89 1.09
C GLN A 254 7.27 -14.79 2.14
N LYS A 255 8.25 -14.48 3.00
CA LYS A 255 8.11 -13.44 4.05
C LYS A 255 7.84 -12.03 3.49
N GLY A 256 8.16 -11.77 2.22
CA GLY A 256 7.85 -10.51 1.52
C GLY A 256 6.59 -10.54 0.65
N ARG A 257 5.89 -11.67 0.56
CA ARG A 257 4.67 -11.84 -0.24
C ARG A 257 3.48 -11.97 0.72
N VAL A 258 2.50 -11.07 0.59
CA VAL A 258 1.24 -11.12 1.36
C VAL A 258 0.65 -12.53 1.21
N PRO A 259 0.29 -13.22 2.29
CA PRO A 259 -0.14 -14.63 2.24
C PRO A 259 -1.33 -14.81 1.29
N GLU A 260 -1.21 -15.76 0.36
CA GLU A 260 -2.26 -16.17 -0.59
C GLU A 260 -3.56 -16.64 0.07
N LYS A 261 -3.58 -16.83 1.40
CA LYS A 261 -4.82 -17.07 2.17
C LYS A 261 -5.85 -15.93 2.05
N LEU A 262 -5.47 -14.74 1.57
CA LEU A 262 -6.42 -13.67 1.21
C LEU A 262 -6.89 -13.72 -0.25
N ALA A 263 -6.25 -14.51 -1.12
CA ALA A 263 -6.69 -14.70 -2.51
C ALA A 263 -7.76 -15.81 -2.63
N ALA A 264 -7.71 -16.84 -1.78
CA ALA A 264 -8.71 -17.92 -1.76
C ALA A 264 -10.07 -17.50 -1.17
N ALA A 265 -10.13 -16.41 -0.39
CA ALA A 265 -11.37 -15.92 0.22
C ALA A 265 -12.34 -15.25 -0.78
N ASN A 266 -11.88 -14.88 -1.99
CA ASN A 266 -12.72 -14.27 -3.02
C ASN A 266 -13.20 -15.26 -4.10
N ALA A 267 -12.74 -16.51 -4.09
CA ALA A 267 -13.12 -17.53 -5.08
C ALA A 267 -14.25 -18.48 -4.61
N SER A 268 -14.65 -18.45 -3.33
CA SER A 268 -15.65 -19.38 -2.77
C SER A 268 -17.06 -18.79 -2.61
N ALA A 269 -17.33 -17.58 -3.10
CA ALA A 269 -18.60 -16.88 -2.85
C ALA A 269 -19.79 -17.31 -3.74
N THR A 270 -19.68 -18.34 -4.59
CA THR A 270 -20.74 -18.70 -5.55
C THR A 270 -21.39 -20.06 -5.36
N ASN A 271 -21.00 -20.89 -4.39
CA ASN A 271 -21.64 -22.20 -4.19
C ASN A 271 -21.76 -22.61 -2.71
N SER A 272 -22.76 -22.09 -2.00
CA SER A 272 -23.27 -22.72 -0.76
C SER A 272 -24.57 -22.07 -0.26
N LYS A 273 -25.62 -22.17 -1.09
CA LYS A 273 -26.99 -22.08 -0.58
C LYS A 273 -27.47 -23.50 -0.32
N LYS A 274 -27.85 -23.80 0.93
CA LYS A 274 -28.56 -25.00 1.44
C LYS A 274 -27.73 -25.92 2.35
N ARG A 275 -27.90 -25.70 3.66
CA ARG A 275 -27.93 -26.65 4.82
C ARG A 275 -27.76 -25.79 6.07
N LYS A 276 -28.84 -25.28 6.66
CA LYS A 276 -29.72 -25.90 7.68
C LYS A 276 -28.93 -26.39 8.90
N ALA A 277 -29.33 -25.81 10.04
CA ALA A 277 -28.77 -25.91 11.37
C ALA A 277 -28.63 -27.35 11.90
N ALA A 278 -27.56 -27.56 12.67
CA ALA A 278 -27.55 -28.42 13.85
C ALA A 278 -26.38 -28.00 14.76
N SER A 279 -26.66 -27.98 16.04
CA SER A 279 -25.86 -27.60 17.21
C SER A 279 -24.59 -28.42 17.41
N GLY A 280 -23.52 -27.76 17.88
CA GLY A 280 -22.34 -28.40 18.48
C GLY A 280 -21.69 -27.42 19.45
N ASN A 281 -21.91 -27.65 20.74
CA ASN A 281 -21.41 -26.87 21.85
C ASN A 281 -19.93 -27.27 22.09
N GLU A 282 -19.00 -26.78 21.28
CA GLU A 282 -17.56 -26.98 21.49
C GLU A 282 -17.02 -25.90 22.43
N ALA A 283 -16.53 -26.33 23.59
CA ALA A 283 -15.79 -25.47 24.52
C ALA A 283 -14.62 -24.78 23.78
N PRO A 284 -14.32 -23.51 24.09
CA PRO A 284 -13.23 -22.80 23.43
C PRO A 284 -11.91 -23.55 23.70
N ALA A 285 -11.33 -24.12 22.64
CA ALA A 285 -10.05 -24.81 22.70
C ALA A 285 -9.02 -23.92 23.43
N GLU A 286 -8.48 -24.43 24.53
CA GLU A 286 -7.55 -23.68 25.37
C GLU A 286 -6.33 -23.26 24.52
N PRO A 287 -5.92 -21.98 24.58
CA PRO A 287 -4.77 -21.51 23.84
C PRO A 287 -3.51 -22.24 24.33
N SER A 288 -2.69 -22.72 23.38
CA SER A 288 -1.35 -23.26 23.66
C SER A 288 -0.60 -22.40 24.69
N MET A 289 0.08 -23.02 25.67
CA MET A 289 0.81 -22.35 26.75
C MET A 289 1.73 -21.21 26.28
N ALA A 290 2.34 -21.35 25.09
CA ALA A 290 3.16 -20.29 24.49
C ALA A 290 2.33 -19.05 24.12
N ARG A 291 1.11 -19.23 23.60
CA ARG A 291 0.16 -18.16 23.29
C ARG A 291 -0.38 -17.51 24.55
N GLN A 292 -0.60 -18.29 25.62
CA GLN A 292 -1.05 -17.76 26.90
C GLN A 292 -0.02 -16.79 27.51
N ARG A 293 1.27 -17.13 27.45
CA ARG A 293 2.35 -16.22 27.89
C ARG A 293 2.35 -14.89 27.13
N VAL A 294 2.18 -14.92 25.80
CA VAL A 294 2.10 -13.69 24.99
C VAL A 294 0.89 -12.85 25.39
N LEU A 295 -0.28 -13.48 25.58
CA LEU A 295 -1.49 -12.78 26.02
C LEU A 295 -1.34 -12.17 27.43
N ASP A 296 -0.64 -12.86 28.34
CA ASP A 296 -0.36 -12.36 29.68
C ASP A 296 0.63 -11.18 29.66
N GLU A 297 1.66 -11.22 28.81
CA GLU A 297 2.57 -10.09 28.61
C GLU A 297 1.85 -8.87 28.04
N GLU A 298 0.99 -9.06 27.04
CA GLU A 298 0.16 -8.00 26.48
C GLU A 298 -0.80 -7.41 27.53
N ARG A 299 -1.42 -8.28 28.35
CA ARG A 299 -2.29 -7.87 29.46
C ARG A 299 -1.53 -7.05 30.49
N GLN A 300 -0.32 -7.46 30.87
CA GLN A 300 0.51 -6.71 31.81
C GLN A 300 0.94 -5.35 31.24
N LYS A 301 1.30 -5.29 29.96
CA LYS A 301 1.61 -4.01 29.27
C LYS A 301 0.41 -3.07 29.27
N ALA A 302 -0.79 -3.58 28.97
CA ALA A 302 -2.02 -2.79 28.99
C ALA A 302 -2.36 -2.27 30.41
N ILE A 303 -2.19 -3.10 31.44
CA ILE A 303 -2.39 -2.70 32.84
C ILE A 303 -1.40 -1.59 33.24
N LYS A 304 -0.12 -1.72 32.87
CA LYS A 304 0.90 -0.70 33.15
C LYS A 304 0.57 0.63 32.47
N ALA A 305 0.21 0.60 31.19
CA ALA A 305 -0.19 1.80 30.45
C ALA A 305 -1.42 2.47 31.09
N TYR A 306 -2.41 1.69 31.54
CA TYR A 306 -3.59 2.21 32.21
C TYR A 306 -3.26 2.88 33.55
N ARG A 307 -2.35 2.29 34.36
CA ARG A 307 -1.88 2.89 35.61
C ARG A 307 -1.20 4.24 35.38
N GLN A 308 -0.31 4.32 34.39
CA GLN A 308 0.36 5.58 34.02
C GLN A 308 -0.64 6.66 33.57
N ILE A 309 -1.63 6.30 32.76
CA ILE A 309 -2.68 7.24 32.34
C ILE A 309 -3.49 7.72 33.54
N LYS A 310 -3.79 6.84 34.50
CA LYS A 310 -4.53 7.18 35.72
C LYS A 310 -3.73 8.10 36.63
N GLU A 311 -2.44 7.83 36.85
CA GLU A 311 -1.53 8.67 37.61
C GLU A 311 -1.41 10.06 37.00
N LYS A 312 -1.23 10.16 35.67
CA LYS A 312 -1.21 11.45 34.96
C LYS A 312 -2.51 12.23 35.15
N LYS A 313 -3.67 11.56 35.07
CA LYS A 313 -4.96 12.22 35.32
C LYS A 313 -5.11 12.73 36.75
N ILE A 314 -4.59 12.00 37.74
CA ILE A 314 -4.59 12.43 39.14
C ILE A 314 -3.70 13.67 39.28
N GLN A 315 -2.46 13.63 38.78
CA GLN A 315 -1.54 14.78 38.80
C GLN A 315 -2.13 16.01 38.10
N GLU A 316 -2.72 15.84 36.92
CA GLU A 316 -3.40 16.94 36.20
C GLU A 316 -4.56 17.53 37.03
N SER A 317 -5.30 16.69 37.75
CA SER A 317 -6.40 17.14 38.61
C SER A 317 -5.89 17.88 39.86
N GLU A 318 -4.78 17.45 40.44
CA GLU A 318 -4.11 18.10 41.57
C GLU A 318 -3.55 19.46 41.18
N VAL A 319 -2.86 19.56 40.04
CA VAL A 319 -2.36 20.83 39.50
C VAL A 319 -3.53 21.80 39.23
N LYS A 320 -4.65 21.31 38.69
CA LYS A 320 -5.86 22.12 38.48
C LYS A 320 -6.49 22.59 39.79
N ARG A 321 -6.46 21.77 40.85
CA ARG A 321 -6.93 22.16 42.20
C ARG A 321 -6.01 23.19 42.83
N ALA A 322 -4.69 22.98 42.78
CA ALA A 322 -3.70 23.91 43.30
C ALA A 322 -3.75 25.28 42.61
N LYS A 323 -4.04 25.33 41.30
CA LYS A 323 -4.21 26.60 40.57
C LYS A 323 -5.52 27.34 40.91
N ARG A 324 -6.51 26.65 41.48
CA ARG A 324 -7.81 27.23 41.85
C ARG A 324 -7.85 27.73 43.29
N ALA A 325 -6.96 27.23 44.14
CA ALA A 325 -6.73 27.73 45.50
C ALA A 325 -5.82 28.97 45.44
#